data_AF-A0ABD6QTV2-F1
#
_entry.id   AF-A0ABD6QTV2-F1
#
_cell.length_a   1.000
_cell.length_b   1.000
_cell.length_c   1.000
_cell.angle_alpha   90.00
_cell.angle_beta   90.00
_cell.angle_gamma   90.00
#
_symmetry.space_group_name_H-M   'P 1'
#
loop_
_entity.id
_entity.type
_entity.pdbx_description
1 polymer ?
#
loop_
_entity_poly.entity_id
_entity_poly.type
_entity_poly.pdbx_seq_one_letter_code
_entity_poly.pdbx_strand_id
1 'polypeptide(L)'
;MSSFRALKLLAALAAVAVAISPVATADPGSPSYNQGQQAIDGAASQGLLRVNDLTRYCNTLLAFELKSGQLAWVDSPPDFVAGCRDEGQKLLPSQ
;
A
#
# COMPACT_ATOMS: atom_id res chain seq x y z
N MET A 1 4.49 20.53 -45.62
CA MET A 1 3.45 20.21 -44.62
C MET A 1 3.76 18.86 -43.95
N SER A 2 4.70 18.79 -42.99
CA SER A 2 5.03 17.51 -42.31
C SER A 2 5.33 17.60 -40.81
N SER A 3 5.59 18.79 -40.24
CA SER A 3 6.06 18.89 -38.85
C SER A 3 4.94 18.84 -37.79
N PHE A 4 3.72 19.29 -38.12
CA PHE A 4 2.61 19.35 -37.15
C PHE A 4 1.91 18.00 -36.92
N ARG A 5 2.05 17.03 -37.83
CA ARG A 5 1.49 15.68 -37.65
C ARG A 5 2.37 14.83 -36.74
N ALA A 6 3.69 14.99 -36.80
CA ALA A 6 4.64 14.25 -35.97
C ALA A 6 4.50 14.61 -34.47
N LEU A 7 4.31 15.89 -34.13
CA LEU A 7 4.12 16.31 -32.72
C LEU A 7 2.83 15.76 -32.10
N LYS A 8 1.75 15.66 -32.87
CA LYS A 8 0.46 15.13 -32.37
C LYS A 8 0.51 13.64 -32.07
N LEU A 9 1.33 12.88 -32.81
CA LEU A 9 1.54 11.45 -32.56
C LEU A 9 2.31 11.21 -31.25
N LEU A 10 3.36 12.00 -30.96
CA LEU A 10 4.10 11.85 -29.70
C LEU A 10 3.27 12.20 -28.45
N ALA A 11 2.40 13.22 -28.53
CA ALA A 11 1.52 13.59 -27.41
C ALA A 11 0.47 12.50 -27.11
N ALA A 12 -0.02 11.80 -28.14
CA ALA A 12 -0.95 10.69 -27.96
C ALA A 12 -0.30 9.46 -27.31
N LEU A 13 0.98 9.18 -27.58
CA LEU A 13 1.70 8.09 -26.93
C LEU A 13 2.01 8.35 -25.46
N ALA A 14 2.27 9.60 -25.06
CA ALA A 14 2.53 9.95 -23.66
C ALA A 14 1.28 9.83 -22.77
N ALA A 15 0.08 10.07 -23.32
CA ALA A 15 -1.17 9.97 -22.57
C ALA A 15 -1.65 8.52 -22.36
N VAL A 16 -1.22 7.56 -23.19
CA VAL A 16 -1.59 6.14 -23.06
C VAL A 16 -0.66 5.39 -22.12
N ALA A 17 0.59 5.84 -21.95
CA ALA A 17 1.56 5.18 -21.06
C ALA A 17 1.22 5.29 -19.55
N VAL A 18 0.45 6.30 -19.14
CA VAL A 18 0.02 6.46 -17.73
C VAL A 18 -1.27 5.67 -17.43
N ALA A 19 -2.03 5.27 -18.45
CA ALA A 19 -3.32 4.62 -18.27
C ALA A 19 -3.24 3.11 -17.98
N ILE A 20 -2.03 2.53 -18.04
CA ILE A 20 -1.81 1.09 -17.81
C ILE A 20 -0.51 0.87 -17.04
N SER A 21 -0.25 1.69 -16.02
CA SER A 21 0.60 1.17 -14.94
C SER A 21 -0.20 0.06 -14.29
N PRO A 22 0.25 -1.21 -14.29
CA PRO A 22 -0.36 -2.21 -13.43
C PRO A 22 -0.36 -1.57 -12.04
N VAL A 23 -1.53 -1.43 -11.41
CA VAL A 23 -1.56 -1.29 -9.96
C VAL A 23 -0.74 -2.49 -9.51
N ALA A 24 0.48 -2.26 -9.03
CA ALA A 24 1.34 -3.33 -8.58
C ALA A 24 0.51 -4.07 -7.54
N THR A 25 0.02 -5.25 -7.93
CA THR A 25 -0.78 -6.08 -7.06
C THR A 25 0.18 -6.45 -5.95
N ALA A 26 -0.15 -6.09 -4.72
CA ALA A 26 0.74 -6.35 -3.60
C ALA A 26 1.14 -7.84 -3.62
N ASP A 27 2.42 -8.13 -3.38
CA ASP A 27 2.92 -9.50 -3.35
C ASP A 27 2.64 -10.10 -1.96
N PRO A 28 1.68 -11.04 -1.81
CA PRO A 28 1.36 -11.64 -0.53
C PRO A 28 2.49 -12.53 -0.01
N GLY A 29 3.45 -12.92 -0.86
CA GLY A 29 4.63 -13.69 -0.49
C GLY A 29 5.79 -12.83 0.02
N SER A 30 5.70 -11.50 -0.07
CA SER A 30 6.79 -10.61 0.32
C SER A 30 6.98 -10.54 1.85
N PRO A 31 8.22 -10.34 2.33
CA PRO A 31 8.48 -10.07 3.74
C PRO A 31 7.70 -8.85 4.25
N SER A 32 7.62 -7.77 3.47
CA SER A 32 6.86 -6.57 3.79
C SER A 32 5.37 -6.86 4.04
N TYR A 33 4.74 -7.69 3.21
CA TYR A 33 3.33 -8.05 3.42
C TYR A 33 3.12 -8.74 4.77
N ASN A 34 3.97 -9.72 5.10
CA ASN A 34 3.92 -10.42 6.39
C ASN A 34 4.19 -9.46 7.58
N GLN A 35 5.15 -8.54 7.45
CA GLN A 35 5.41 -7.50 8.46
C GLN A 35 4.16 -6.64 8.70
N GLY A 36 3.44 -6.29 7.63
CA GLY A 36 2.18 -5.55 7.71
C GLY A 36 1.11 -6.29 8.52
N GLN A 37 0.94 -7.59 8.26
CA GLN A 37 0.02 -8.43 9.02
C GLN A 37 0.38 -8.48 10.50
N GLN A 38 1.66 -8.71 10.80
CA GLN A 38 2.15 -8.78 12.18
C GLN A 38 2.00 -7.46 12.94
N ALA A 39 2.22 -6.32 12.28
CA ALA A 39 2.11 -5.02 12.91
C ALA A 39 0.67 -4.72 13.37
N ILE A 40 -0.33 -4.99 12.53
CA ILE A 40 -1.73 -4.73 12.91
C ILE A 40 -2.27 -5.75 13.91
N ASP A 41 -1.84 -7.02 13.83
CA ASP A 41 -2.14 -8.02 14.86
C ASP A 41 -1.56 -7.61 16.21
N GLY A 42 -0.31 -7.14 16.23
CA GLY A 42 0.33 -6.56 17.41
C GLY A 42 -0.43 -5.35 17.95
N ALA A 43 -0.89 -4.44 17.09
CA ALA A 43 -1.70 -3.30 17.51
C ALA A 43 -3.07 -3.72 18.08
N ALA A 44 -3.72 -4.71 17.47
CA ALA A 44 -5.01 -5.25 17.93
C ALA A 44 -4.88 -6.06 19.22
N SER A 45 -3.69 -6.62 19.53
CA SER A 45 -3.44 -7.29 20.81
C SER A 45 -3.53 -6.33 22.00
N GLN A 46 -3.36 -5.02 21.78
CA GLN A 46 -3.50 -3.98 22.81
C GLN A 46 -4.96 -3.55 23.03
N GLY A 47 -5.90 -4.03 22.22
CA GLY A 47 -7.33 -3.76 22.35
C GLY A 47 -8.07 -3.83 21.01
N LEU A 48 -9.41 -3.80 21.08
CA LEU A 48 -10.27 -3.82 19.90
C LEU A 48 -9.88 -2.75 18.89
N LEU A 49 -9.56 -3.20 17.66
CA LEU A 49 -9.25 -2.32 16.55
C LEU A 49 -10.52 -1.59 16.10
N ARG A 50 -10.62 -0.28 16.40
CA ARG A 50 -11.77 0.58 16.02
C ARG A 50 -11.30 1.65 15.05
N VAL A 51 -11.24 1.31 13.77
CA VAL A 51 -10.77 2.19 12.69
C VAL A 51 -11.75 2.20 11.52
N ASN A 52 -12.11 3.41 11.08
CA ASN A 52 -13.02 3.61 9.95
C ASN A 52 -12.29 3.63 8.60
N ASP A 53 -10.98 3.85 8.60
CA ASP A 53 -10.13 3.88 7.40
C ASP A 53 -8.86 3.08 7.67
N LEU A 54 -8.91 1.79 7.32
CA LEU A 54 -7.79 0.88 7.46
C LEU A 54 -6.59 1.29 6.60
N THR A 55 -6.82 1.88 5.43
CA THR A 55 -5.70 2.28 4.55
C THR A 55 -4.91 3.41 5.21
N ARG A 56 -5.58 4.46 5.70
CA ARG A 56 -4.92 5.54 6.43
C ARG A 56 -4.26 5.02 7.71
N TYR A 57 -4.94 4.14 8.44
CA TYR A 57 -4.39 3.54 9.65
C TYR A 57 -3.09 2.77 9.37
N CYS A 58 -3.08 1.87 8.38
CA CYS A 58 -1.90 1.08 8.02
C CYS A 58 -0.72 1.93 7.55
N ASN A 59 -0.97 3.02 6.81
CA ASN A 59 0.09 3.99 6.48
C ASN A 59 0.68 4.66 7.73
N THR A 60 -0.17 5.00 8.69
CA THR A 60 0.25 5.61 9.95
C THR A 60 1.02 4.62 10.82
N LEU A 61 0.56 3.37 10.86
CA LEU A 61 1.21 2.28 11.57
C LEU A 61 2.61 2.03 11.01
N LEU A 62 2.77 1.90 9.69
CA LEU A 62 4.09 1.79 9.05
C LEU A 62 5.05 2.91 9.48
N ALA A 63 4.59 4.16 9.44
CA ALA A 63 5.39 5.29 9.87
C ALA A 63 5.76 5.24 11.37
N PHE A 64 4.84 4.78 12.21
CA PHE A 64 5.08 4.60 13.64
C PHE A 64 6.08 3.48 13.94
N GLU A 65 5.93 2.32 13.30
CA GLU A 65 6.83 1.17 13.46
C GLU A 65 8.27 1.51 13.08
N LEU A 66 8.47 2.19 11.94
CA LEU A 66 9.79 2.65 11.48
C LEU A 66 10.37 3.71 12.41
N LYS A 67 9.54 4.67 12.87
CA LYS A 67 9.99 5.76 13.75
C LYS A 67 10.34 5.27 15.16
N SER A 68 9.58 4.30 15.68
CA SER A 68 9.81 3.72 17.00
C SER A 68 10.96 2.69 17.00
N GLY A 69 11.39 2.22 15.82
CA GLY A 69 12.42 1.21 15.66
C GLY A 69 11.92 -0.21 15.90
N GLN A 70 10.61 -0.42 16.06
CA GLN A 70 10.00 -1.75 16.11
C GLN A 70 10.15 -2.49 14.78
N LEU A 71 10.10 -1.76 13.67
CA LEU A 71 10.61 -2.24 12.38
C LEU A 71 11.88 -1.48 12.03
N ALA A 72 12.95 -2.23 11.77
CA ALA A 72 14.20 -1.65 11.30
C ALA A 72 14.08 -1.14 9.86
N TRP A 73 13.32 -1.84 9.02
CA TRP A 73 13.14 -1.54 7.59
C TRP A 73 12.00 -2.35 6.98
N VAL A 74 11.46 -1.84 5.86
CA VAL A 74 10.41 -2.44 5.03
C VAL A 74 10.84 -2.26 3.57
N ASP A 75 11.01 -3.35 2.81
CA ASP A 75 11.39 -3.30 1.37
C ASP A 75 10.34 -2.64 0.50
N SER A 76 9.08 -2.92 0.81
CA SER A 76 7.93 -2.56 0.00
C SER A 76 6.85 -2.00 0.91
N PRO A 77 6.86 -0.67 1.15
CA PRO A 77 5.76 0.03 1.80
C PRO A 77 4.36 -0.33 1.25
N PRO A 78 4.13 -0.47 -0.07
CA PRO A 78 2.79 -0.86 -0.56
C PRO A 78 2.41 -2.28 -0.16
N ASP A 79 3.34 -3.24 -0.15
CA ASP A 79 3.05 -4.61 0.28
C ASP A 79 2.75 -4.67 1.77
N PHE A 80 3.50 -3.91 2.58
CA PHE A 80 3.22 -3.75 4.00
C PHE A 80 1.81 -3.23 4.26
N VAL A 81 1.42 -2.14 3.57
CA VAL A 81 0.08 -1.55 3.74
C VAL A 81 -1.00 -2.53 3.28
N ALA A 82 -0.75 -3.32 2.24
CA ALA A 82 -1.68 -4.35 1.79
C ALA A 82 -1.87 -5.46 2.83
N GLY A 83 -0.77 -6.04 3.36
CA GLY A 83 -0.84 -7.08 4.39
C GLY A 83 -1.49 -6.58 5.67
N CYS A 84 -1.16 -5.36 6.10
CA CYS A 84 -1.82 -4.71 7.23
C CYS A 84 -3.33 -4.55 6.99
N ARG A 85 -3.75 -4.07 5.82
CA ARG A 85 -5.18 -3.86 5.55
C ARG A 85 -5.95 -5.18 5.50
N ASP A 86 -5.39 -6.18 4.83
CA ASP A 86 -6.04 -7.48 4.64
C ASP A 86 -6.19 -8.21 5.98
N GLU A 87 -5.20 -8.10 6.88
CA GLU A 87 -5.31 -8.63 8.24
C GLU A 87 -6.25 -7.77 9.10
N GLY A 88 -6.14 -6.45 9.02
CA GLY A 88 -7.00 -5.52 9.75
C GLY A 88 -8.49 -5.72 9.45
N GLN A 89 -8.85 -6.02 8.20
CA GLN A 89 -10.23 -6.33 7.82
C GLN A 89 -10.80 -7.55 8.56
N LYS A 90 -9.96 -8.53 8.92
CA LYS A 90 -10.36 -9.71 9.70
C LYS A 90 -10.53 -9.40 11.18
N LEU A 91 -9.78 -8.40 11.67
CA LEU A 91 -9.75 -8.00 13.09
C LEU A 91 -10.81 -6.96 13.45
N LEU A 92 -11.36 -6.25 12.47
CA LEU A 92 -12.48 -5.33 12.71
C LEU A 92 -13.69 -6.12 13.24
N PRO A 93 -14.36 -5.64 14.29
CA PRO A 93 -15.59 -6.27 14.75
C PRO A 93 -16.61 -6.29 13.60
N SER A 94 -17.39 -7.36 13.51
CA SER A 94 -18.53 -7.43 12.60
C SER A 94 -19.43 -6.22 12.86
N GLN A 95 -19.60 -5.37 11.84
CA GLN A 95 -20.43 -4.17 11.88
C GLN A 95 -21.90 -4.52 12.12
#